data_AF-A0A941TXC5-F1
#
_entry.id   AF-A0A941TXC5-F1
#
_cell.length_a   1.000
_cell.length_b   1.000
_cell.length_c   1.000
_cell.angle_alpha   90.00
_cell.angle_beta   90.00
_cell.angle_gamma   90.00
#
_symmetry.space_group_name_H-M   'P 1'
#
loop_
_entity.id
_entity.type
_entity.pdbx_description
1 polymer ?
#
loop_
_entity_poly.entity_id
_entity_poly.type
_entity_poly.pdbx_seq_one_letter_code
_entity_poly.pdbx_strand_id
1 'polypeptide(L)'
;MDRALRTWRAAARILLLVGLGAAGVAAAQQPEAATPLDAYLKDLKTLRVQFLQTLTDSHDKEIDRASGTLIVSRPGKFSWEIHPQNAAGAPSGAGQLMLCDGTNLWFLDRDLQQVTVKPVDATLTATPAMLLSGGVDLRHNFRMTPAGERGGLSWVQVEPAGADADFRSARFGFLNGDLKRMILNDKLGQTATLVFQKVERNAPVSAQELTFTPPPNVDVIGTPRK
;
A
#
# COMPACT_ATOMS: atom_id res chain seq x y z
N MET A 1 -76.59 54.39 -32.80
CA MET A 1 -76.39 53.68 -34.08
C MET A 1 -74.92 53.26 -34.17
N ASP A 2 -74.69 51.97 -34.46
CA ASP A 2 -73.44 51.32 -34.86
C ASP A 2 -72.21 51.39 -33.92
N ARG A 3 -71.86 50.25 -33.31
CA ARG A 3 -70.68 49.38 -33.59
C ARG A 3 -69.47 49.78 -32.72
N ALA A 4 -68.65 48.90 -32.18
CA ALA A 4 -68.45 47.48 -32.37
C ALA A 4 -67.41 46.99 -31.32
N LEU A 5 -67.66 45.81 -30.75
CA LEU A 5 -66.70 44.70 -30.50
C LEU A 5 -65.51 44.94 -29.54
N ARG A 6 -65.03 44.00 -28.73
CA ARG A 6 -65.46 42.69 -28.22
C ARG A 6 -64.39 42.37 -27.17
N THR A 7 -64.76 42.29 -25.91
CA THR A 7 -64.11 41.34 -25.00
C THR A 7 -65.07 40.14 -24.92
N TRP A 8 -64.55 38.95 -24.64
CA TRP A 8 -65.09 37.97 -23.69
C TRP A 8 -64.55 36.56 -24.02
N ARG A 9 -64.09 35.96 -22.93
CA ARG A 9 -63.48 34.66 -22.70
C ARG A 9 -64.25 33.50 -23.36
N ALA A 10 -63.51 32.50 -23.84
CA ALA A 10 -63.34 31.21 -23.16
C ALA A 10 -62.96 30.11 -24.16
N ALA A 11 -61.93 29.33 -23.84
CA ALA A 11 -61.87 27.93 -24.22
C ALA A 11 -61.02 27.19 -23.19
N ALA A 12 -61.68 26.36 -22.39
CA ALA A 12 -61.07 25.37 -21.52
C ALA A 12 -60.40 24.29 -22.38
N ARG A 13 -59.22 23.82 -21.95
CA ARG A 13 -58.69 22.51 -22.35
C ARG A 13 -58.09 21.79 -21.15
N ILE A 14 -58.39 20.50 -21.14
CA ILE A 14 -58.26 19.50 -20.09
C ILE A 14 -56.86 18.86 -20.11
N LEU A 15 -56.32 18.62 -18.91
CA LEU A 15 -55.36 17.59 -18.42
C LEU A 15 -54.09 17.24 -19.23
N LEU A 16 -52.92 17.32 -18.56
CA LEU A 16 -52.04 16.15 -18.36
C LEU A 16 -51.05 16.38 -17.19
N LEU A 17 -51.05 15.44 -16.23
CA LEU A 17 -50.04 15.28 -15.19
C LEU A 17 -48.72 14.80 -15.82
N VAL A 18 -47.60 15.46 -15.51
CA VAL A 18 -46.27 14.84 -15.58
C VAL A 18 -45.51 15.25 -14.32
N GLY A 19 -45.46 14.35 -13.35
CA GLY A 19 -44.51 14.44 -12.25
C GLY A 19 -43.11 14.15 -12.80
N LEU A 20 -42.25 15.17 -12.81
CA LEU A 20 -40.83 14.99 -13.06
C LEU A 20 -40.22 14.33 -11.81
N GLY A 21 -40.14 13.01 -11.82
CA GLY A 21 -39.29 12.27 -10.90
C GLY A 21 -37.84 12.67 -11.17
N ALA A 22 -37.18 13.27 -10.18
CA ALA A 22 -35.74 13.42 -10.17
C ALA A 22 -35.14 12.01 -10.06
N ALA A 23 -34.83 11.40 -11.19
CA ALA A 23 -34.01 10.21 -11.24
C ALA A 23 -32.63 10.58 -10.69
N GLY A 24 -32.37 10.21 -9.44
CA GLY A 24 -31.02 10.21 -8.90
C GLY A 24 -30.16 9.32 -9.80
N VAL A 25 -29.28 9.94 -10.58
CA VAL A 25 -28.17 9.24 -11.22
C VAL A 25 -27.29 8.73 -10.08
N ALA A 26 -27.58 7.52 -9.62
CA ALA A 26 -26.63 6.75 -8.85
C ALA A 26 -25.42 6.56 -9.79
N ALA A 27 -24.34 7.29 -9.52
CA ALA A 27 -23.06 7.04 -10.17
C ALA A 27 -22.71 5.58 -9.88
N ALA A 28 -22.90 4.72 -10.88
CA ALA A 28 -22.44 3.35 -10.80
C ALA A 28 -20.92 3.41 -10.59
N GLN A 29 -20.47 3.04 -9.39
CA GLN A 29 -19.04 2.84 -9.13
C GLN A 29 -18.60 1.73 -10.09
N GLN A 30 -17.92 2.11 -11.18
CA GLN A 30 -17.31 1.11 -12.06
C GLN A 30 -16.33 0.30 -11.21
N PRO A 31 -16.40 -1.04 -11.27
CA PRO A 31 -15.44 -1.86 -10.56
C PRO A 31 -14.04 -1.45 -11.02
N GLU A 32 -13.19 -1.11 -10.05
CA GLU A 32 -11.82 -0.67 -10.30
C GLU A 32 -11.11 -1.79 -11.08
N ALA A 33 -10.48 -1.44 -12.21
CA ALA A 33 -9.90 -2.44 -13.11
C ALA A 33 -8.85 -3.30 -12.39
N ALA A 34 -8.78 -4.59 -12.73
CA ALA A 34 -7.74 -5.47 -12.22
C ALA A 34 -6.36 -4.98 -12.68
N THR A 35 -5.42 -4.92 -11.75
CA THR A 35 -4.05 -4.47 -11.99
C THR A 35 -3.08 -5.65 -12.01
N PRO A 36 -1.87 -5.50 -12.57
CA PRO A 36 -0.79 -6.47 -12.40
C PRO A 36 -0.52 -6.86 -10.94
N LEU A 37 -0.73 -5.93 -10.00
CA LEU A 37 -0.58 -6.19 -8.57
C LEU A 37 -1.70 -7.09 -8.03
N ASP A 38 -2.95 -6.92 -8.46
CA ASP A 38 -4.02 -7.87 -8.09
C ASP A 38 -3.72 -9.28 -8.61
N ALA A 39 -3.28 -9.38 -9.86
CA ALA A 39 -2.89 -10.64 -10.45
C ALA A 39 -1.70 -11.27 -9.70
N TYR A 40 -0.72 -10.46 -9.29
CA TYR A 40 0.41 -10.91 -8.50
C TYR A 40 -0.03 -11.47 -7.13
N LEU A 41 -0.98 -10.81 -6.46
CA LEU A 41 -1.38 -11.15 -5.09
C LEU A 41 -2.41 -12.27 -5.01
N LYS A 42 -3.21 -12.51 -6.06
CA LYS A 42 -4.31 -13.48 -6.09
C LYS A 42 -3.91 -14.88 -5.59
N ASP A 43 -2.78 -15.40 -6.06
CA ASP A 43 -2.31 -16.77 -5.73
C ASP A 43 -1.04 -16.76 -4.87
N LEU A 44 -0.74 -15.62 -4.24
CA LEU A 44 0.41 -15.49 -3.35
C LEU A 44 0.06 -16.03 -1.96
N LYS A 45 0.77 -17.08 -1.53
CA LYS A 45 0.71 -17.63 -0.16
C LYS A 45 1.93 -17.21 0.62
N THR A 46 3.11 -17.36 0.03
CA THR A 46 4.37 -16.92 0.61
C THR A 46 5.22 -16.18 -0.41
N LEU A 47 6.06 -15.29 0.08
CA LEU A 47 7.06 -14.58 -0.72
C LEU A 47 8.34 -14.50 0.10
N ARG A 48 9.47 -14.87 -0.47
CA ARG A 48 10.79 -14.46 0.01
C ARG A 48 11.46 -13.68 -1.11
N VAL A 49 12.03 -12.53 -0.78
CA VAL A 49 12.71 -11.69 -1.77
C VAL A 49 13.84 -10.91 -1.10
N GLN A 50 14.98 -10.83 -1.78
CA GLN A 50 16.06 -9.91 -1.40
C GLN A 50 15.88 -8.59 -2.14
N PHE A 51 16.30 -7.49 -1.55
CA PHE A 51 16.26 -6.20 -2.24
C PHE A 51 17.54 -5.40 -2.02
N LEU A 52 17.82 -4.55 -3.00
CA LEU A 52 18.72 -3.41 -2.86
C LEU A 52 17.87 -2.15 -2.81
N GLN A 53 18.12 -1.30 -1.82
CA GLN A 53 17.41 -0.05 -1.58
C GLN A 53 18.36 1.12 -1.80
N THR A 54 17.86 2.14 -2.50
CA THR A 54 18.45 3.48 -2.54
C THR A 54 17.43 4.49 -2.03
N LEU A 55 17.83 5.34 -1.10
CA LEU A 55 17.01 6.43 -0.57
C LEU A 55 17.53 7.75 -1.11
N THR A 56 16.65 8.53 -1.72
CA THR A 56 16.95 9.89 -2.18
C THR A 56 16.12 10.93 -1.44
N ASP A 57 16.68 12.13 -1.29
CA ASP A 57 15.93 13.29 -0.80
C ASP A 57 15.05 13.92 -1.90
N SER A 58 14.41 15.05 -1.60
CA SER A 58 13.53 15.77 -2.51
C SER A 58 14.24 16.42 -3.71
N HIS A 59 15.58 16.42 -3.74
CA HIS A 59 16.42 16.92 -4.83
C HIS A 59 17.09 15.77 -5.61
N ASP A 60 16.58 14.54 -5.46
CA ASP A 60 17.11 13.31 -6.07
C ASP A 60 18.57 12.97 -5.66
N LYS A 61 19.05 13.55 -4.55
CA LYS A 61 20.37 13.22 -4.01
C LYS A 61 20.27 11.92 -3.21
N GLU A 62 21.13 10.94 -3.51
CA GLU A 62 21.27 9.73 -2.68
C GLU A 62 21.75 10.12 -1.28
N ILE A 63 20.94 9.78 -0.27
CA ILE A 63 21.22 10.05 1.15
C ILE A 63 21.47 8.77 1.94
N ASP A 64 20.99 7.62 1.45
CA ASP A 64 21.22 6.33 2.09
C ASP A 64 21.09 5.17 1.09
N ARG A 65 21.69 4.03 1.44
CA ARG A 65 21.62 2.78 0.71
C ARG A 65 21.53 1.61 1.68
N ALA A 66 20.74 0.61 1.33
CA ALA A 66 20.63 -0.59 2.13
C ALA A 66 20.43 -1.82 1.25
N SER A 67 20.61 -2.98 1.85
CA SER A 67 20.10 -4.24 1.32
C SER A 67 19.14 -4.85 2.34
N GLY A 68 18.39 -5.87 1.96
CA GLY A 68 17.54 -6.53 2.92
C GLY A 68 16.78 -7.72 2.36
N THR A 69 15.97 -8.29 3.24
CA THR A 69 15.11 -9.42 2.93
C THR A 69 13.69 -9.12 3.39
N LEU A 70 12.74 -9.37 2.49
CA LEU A 70 11.32 -9.38 2.81
C LEU A 70 10.82 -10.82 2.72
N ILE A 71 10.21 -11.28 3.80
CA ILE A 71 9.50 -12.55 3.89
C ILE A 71 8.05 -12.26 4.20
N VAL A 72 7.14 -12.90 3.48
CA VAL A 72 5.69 -12.78 3.68
C VAL A 72 5.10 -14.16 3.78
N SER A 73 4.16 -14.34 4.70
CA SER A 73 3.23 -15.46 4.75
C SER A 73 1.82 -14.92 4.92
N ARG A 74 0.99 -15.14 3.91
CA ARG A 74 -0.39 -14.64 3.89
C ARG A 74 -1.30 -15.60 4.68
N PRO A 75 -2.30 -15.08 5.42
CA PRO A 75 -2.57 -13.65 5.62
C PRO A 75 -1.76 -13.06 6.78
N GLY A 76 -1.34 -11.80 6.61
CA GLY A 76 -1.00 -10.89 7.70
C GLY A 76 0.34 -11.10 8.40
N LYS A 77 1.18 -12.06 8.00
CA LYS A 77 2.52 -12.23 8.56
C LYS A 77 3.60 -11.77 7.61
N PHE A 78 4.60 -11.08 8.12
CA PHE A 78 5.78 -10.72 7.34
C PHE A 78 6.98 -10.42 8.24
N SER A 79 8.17 -10.47 7.67
CA SER A 79 9.42 -10.00 8.25
C SER A 79 10.14 -9.18 7.19
N TRP A 80 10.48 -7.94 7.53
CA TRP A 80 11.22 -7.02 6.68
C TRP A 80 12.48 -6.61 7.42
N GLU A 81 13.61 -7.11 6.95
CA GLU A 81 14.91 -6.83 7.52
C GLU A 81 15.70 -5.91 6.58
N ILE A 82 16.25 -4.83 7.11
CA ILE A 82 17.04 -3.82 6.39
C ILE A 82 18.44 -3.77 7.00
N HIS A 83 19.45 -3.84 6.14
CA HIS A 83 20.86 -3.75 6.47
C HIS A 83 21.48 -2.54 5.74
N PRO A 84 21.74 -1.44 6.45
CA PRO A 84 22.40 -0.25 5.89
C PRO A 84 23.76 -0.59 5.28
N GLN A 85 24.07 0.07 4.16
CA GLN A 85 25.31 -0.09 3.42
C GLN A 85 25.94 1.25 3.10
N ASN A 86 27.26 1.31 3.11
CA ASN A 86 27.99 2.46 2.57
C ASN A 86 28.07 2.41 1.03
N ALA A 87 28.67 3.44 0.43
CA ALA A 87 28.81 3.56 -1.03
C ALA A 87 29.60 2.40 -1.67
N ALA A 88 30.46 1.70 -0.91
CA ALA A 88 31.21 0.53 -1.37
C ALA A 88 30.43 -0.79 -1.20
N GLY A 89 29.19 -0.75 -0.70
CA GLY A 89 28.35 -1.92 -0.46
C GLY A 89 28.69 -2.70 0.82
N ALA A 90 29.54 -2.16 1.69
CA ALA A 90 29.86 -2.77 2.98
C ALA A 90 28.87 -2.32 4.07
N PRO A 91 28.57 -3.15 5.09
CA PRO A 91 27.67 -2.78 6.18
C PRO A 91 28.07 -1.47 6.86
N SER A 92 27.11 -0.58 7.10
CA SER A 92 27.32 0.71 7.77
C SER A 92 26.60 0.86 9.11
N GLY A 93 25.79 -0.13 9.51
CA GLY A 93 25.06 -0.15 10.78
C GLY A 93 24.52 -1.55 11.08
N ALA A 94 23.95 -1.74 12.28
CA ALA A 94 23.37 -3.00 12.69
C ALA A 94 22.02 -3.27 12.00
N GLY A 95 21.32 -2.21 11.60
CA GLY A 95 20.12 -2.29 10.77
C GLY A 95 18.84 -2.56 11.56
N GLN A 96 17.75 -2.73 10.83
CA GLN A 96 16.40 -2.68 11.37
C GLN A 96 15.59 -3.92 10.99
N LEU A 97 14.62 -4.28 11.84
CA LEU A 97 13.67 -5.36 11.58
C LEU A 97 12.25 -4.87 11.88
N MET A 98 11.36 -5.01 10.90
CA MET A 98 9.92 -4.87 11.07
C MET A 98 9.28 -6.24 10.86
N LEU A 99 8.68 -6.81 11.91
CA LEU A 99 8.08 -8.14 11.88
C LEU A 99 6.63 -8.09 12.34
N CYS A 100 5.72 -8.63 11.54
CA CYS A 100 4.35 -8.87 11.91
C CYS A 100 4.11 -10.37 12.10
N ASP A 101 3.79 -10.79 13.33
CA ASP A 101 3.57 -12.20 13.67
C ASP A 101 2.11 -12.65 13.47
N GLY A 102 1.24 -11.71 13.04
CA GLY A 102 -0.21 -11.87 12.87
C GLY A 102 -1.04 -11.23 13.98
N THR A 103 -0.44 -10.92 15.12
CA THR A 103 -1.09 -10.31 16.29
C THR A 103 -0.44 -8.98 16.65
N ASN A 104 0.89 -8.93 16.57
CA ASN A 104 1.73 -7.80 16.93
C ASN A 104 2.61 -7.39 15.74
N LEU A 105 2.86 -6.08 15.64
CA LEU A 105 3.88 -5.49 14.81
C LEU A 105 5.05 -5.05 15.69
N TRP A 106 6.19 -5.68 15.44
CA TRP A 106 7.45 -5.47 16.14
C TRP A 106 8.38 -4.63 15.25
N PHE A 107 8.99 -3.61 15.84
CA PHE A 107 10.04 -2.82 15.23
C PHE A 107 11.28 -2.91 16.11
N LEU A 108 12.34 -3.50 15.61
CA LEU A 108 13.64 -3.54 16.27
C LEU A 108 14.60 -2.60 15.52
N ASP A 109 15.09 -1.61 16.24
CA ASP A 109 16.26 -0.84 15.85
C ASP A 109 17.47 -1.40 16.59
N ARG A 110 18.39 -2.02 15.86
CA ARG A 110 19.53 -2.72 16.47
C ARG A 110 20.64 -1.77 16.90
N ASP A 111 20.73 -0.60 16.26
CA ASP A 111 21.71 0.42 16.62
C ASP A 111 21.31 1.11 17.92
N LEU A 112 20.01 1.32 18.15
CA LEU A 112 19.46 1.85 19.40
C LEU A 112 19.22 0.78 20.48
N GLN A 113 19.34 -0.52 20.15
CA GLN A 113 18.96 -1.63 21.01
C GLN A 113 17.55 -1.46 21.59
N GLN A 114 16.61 -1.08 20.73
CA GLN A 114 15.25 -0.75 21.13
C GLN A 114 14.24 -1.54 20.28
N VAL A 115 13.24 -2.10 20.96
CA VAL A 115 12.08 -2.74 20.36
C VAL A 115 10.84 -1.89 20.66
N THR A 116 10.08 -1.57 19.62
CA THR A 116 8.73 -1.03 19.76
C THR A 116 7.73 -2.09 19.33
N VAL A 117 6.67 -2.28 20.11
CA VAL A 117 5.61 -3.24 19.78
C VAL A 117 4.23 -2.59 19.84
N LYS A 118 3.41 -2.89 18.84
CA LYS A 118 2.02 -2.44 18.77
C LYS A 118 1.10 -3.57 18.27
N PRO A 119 -0.16 -3.65 18.72
CA PRO A 119 -1.15 -4.55 18.14
C PRO A 119 -1.44 -4.21 16.67
N VAL A 120 -1.65 -5.22 15.82
CA VAL A 120 -1.87 -5.01 14.36
C VAL A 120 -3.11 -4.15 14.06
N ASP A 121 -4.18 -4.29 14.85
CA ASP A 121 -5.43 -3.54 14.69
C ASP A 121 -5.32 -2.06 15.10
N ALA A 122 -4.50 -1.76 16.12
CA ALA A 122 -4.17 -0.39 16.52
C ALA A 122 -3.22 0.30 15.52
N THR A 123 -2.61 -0.49 14.64
CA THR A 123 -1.50 -0.09 13.78
C THR A 123 -1.88 -0.31 12.32
N LEU A 124 -3.01 0.27 11.91
CA LEU A 124 -3.38 0.48 10.50
C LEU A 124 -2.40 1.45 9.79
N THR A 125 -1.14 1.43 10.22
CA THR A 125 0.02 1.94 9.53
C THR A 125 0.20 1.08 8.28
N ALA A 126 -0.40 1.56 7.20
CA ALA A 126 -0.18 1.05 5.88
C ALA A 126 1.32 1.10 5.58
N THR A 127 2.00 -0.04 5.68
CA THR A 127 3.33 -0.24 5.12
C THR A 127 3.21 -1.05 3.83
N PRO A 128 4.14 -0.93 2.87
CA PRO A 128 4.10 -1.75 1.66
C PRO A 128 4.13 -3.26 1.94
N ALA A 129 4.75 -3.71 3.04
CA ALA A 129 4.71 -5.13 3.42
C ALA A 129 3.35 -5.58 3.93
N MET A 130 2.59 -4.72 4.61
CA MET A 130 1.21 -5.05 4.99
C MET A 130 0.33 -5.27 3.77
N LEU A 131 0.51 -4.47 2.71
CA LEU A 131 -0.13 -4.71 1.43
C LEU A 131 0.26 -6.08 0.86
N LEU A 132 1.56 -6.40 0.86
CA LEU A 132 2.05 -7.67 0.33
C LEU A 132 1.63 -8.87 1.19
N SER A 133 1.41 -8.71 2.50
CA SER A 133 0.98 -9.78 3.41
C SER A 133 -0.52 -10.06 3.42
N GLY A 134 -1.35 -9.15 2.91
CA GLY A 134 -2.78 -9.37 2.80
C GLY A 134 -3.48 -9.50 4.16
N GLY A 135 -2.92 -8.90 5.21
CA GLY A 135 -3.57 -8.82 6.52
C GLY A 135 -4.71 -7.80 6.60
N VAL A 136 -4.95 -7.04 5.53
CA VAL A 136 -6.01 -6.02 5.43
C VAL A 136 -6.76 -6.17 4.11
N ASP A 137 -8.01 -5.68 4.07
CA ASP A 137 -8.73 -5.53 2.81
C ASP A 137 -8.02 -4.48 1.95
N LEU A 138 -7.36 -4.94 0.88
CA LEU A 138 -6.51 -4.10 0.06
C LEU A 138 -7.28 -3.00 -0.65
N ARG A 139 -8.46 -3.31 -1.21
CA ARG A 139 -9.24 -2.34 -1.99
C ARG A 139 -9.99 -1.36 -1.09
N HIS A 140 -10.25 -1.73 0.17
CA HIS A 140 -10.75 -0.80 1.17
C HIS A 140 -9.67 0.19 1.65
N ASN A 141 -8.44 -0.30 1.85
CA ASN A 141 -7.37 0.49 2.47
C ASN A 141 -6.45 1.18 1.46
N PHE A 142 -6.46 0.77 0.19
CA PHE A 142 -5.60 1.30 -0.86
C PHE A 142 -6.36 1.49 -2.17
N ARG A 143 -6.10 2.62 -2.82
CA ARG A 143 -6.44 2.83 -4.22
C ARG A 143 -5.31 2.26 -5.09
N MET A 144 -5.64 1.41 -6.06
CA MET A 144 -4.66 0.72 -6.90
C MET A 144 -4.95 0.98 -8.38
N THR A 145 -4.14 1.82 -9.00
CA THR A 145 -4.36 2.26 -10.38
C THR A 145 -3.21 1.86 -11.29
N PRO A 146 -3.46 1.38 -12.52
CA PRO A 146 -2.42 1.22 -13.52
C PRO A 146 -1.66 2.54 -13.75
N ALA A 147 -0.34 2.48 -13.81
CA ALA A 147 0.54 3.64 -13.99
C ALA A 147 1.36 3.58 -15.29
N GLY A 148 0.90 2.77 -16.25
CA GLY A 148 1.51 2.62 -17.58
C GLY A 148 2.78 1.77 -17.58
N GLU A 149 3.46 1.76 -18.72
CA GLU A 149 4.74 1.05 -18.90
C GLU A 149 5.90 2.03 -18.99
N ARG A 150 6.98 1.75 -18.25
CA ARG A 150 8.21 2.56 -18.29
C ARG A 150 9.41 1.71 -17.92
N GLY A 151 10.49 1.82 -18.70
CA GLY A 151 11.73 1.07 -18.46
C GLY A 151 11.54 -0.44 -18.55
N GLY A 152 10.63 -0.90 -19.42
CA GLY A 152 10.30 -2.32 -19.58
C GLY A 152 9.46 -2.92 -18.46
N LEU A 153 8.97 -2.11 -17.51
CA LEU A 153 8.12 -2.56 -16.42
C LEU A 153 6.70 -2.02 -16.60
N SER A 154 5.71 -2.86 -16.30
CA SER A 154 4.31 -2.47 -16.12
C SER A 154 4.12 -2.02 -14.68
N TRP A 155 3.63 -0.79 -14.48
CA TRP A 155 3.58 -0.15 -13.18
C TRP A 155 2.15 -0.11 -12.61
N VAL A 156 2.05 -0.31 -11.30
CA VAL A 156 0.84 -0.07 -10.51
C VAL A 156 1.15 0.98 -9.45
N GLN A 157 0.39 2.06 -9.44
CA GLN A 157 0.39 3.07 -8.38
C GLN A 157 -0.55 2.60 -7.27
N VAL A 158 -0.07 2.71 -6.03
CA VAL A 158 -0.80 2.37 -4.82
C VAL A 158 -0.77 3.58 -3.89
N GLU A 159 -1.94 4.01 -3.46
CA GLU A 159 -2.12 5.15 -2.55
C GLU A 159 -2.99 4.73 -1.37
N PRO A 160 -2.56 4.96 -0.12
CA PRO A 160 -3.37 4.65 1.05
C PRO A 160 -4.64 5.52 1.04
N ALA A 161 -5.77 4.92 1.43
CA ALA A 161 -7.04 5.62 1.53
C ALA A 161 -7.10 6.54 2.78
N GLY A 162 -6.41 6.17 3.85
CA GLY A 162 -6.34 6.92 5.10
C GLY A 162 -5.14 7.87 5.19
N ALA A 163 -5.31 8.98 5.91
CA ALA A 163 -4.26 9.98 6.13
C ALA A 163 -3.15 9.51 7.10
N ASP A 164 -3.40 8.45 7.88
CA ASP A 164 -2.51 7.94 8.93
C ASP A 164 -1.41 7.01 8.41
N ALA A 165 -1.30 6.81 7.10
CA ALA A 165 -0.24 6.00 6.49
C ALA A 165 1.14 6.67 6.59
N ASP A 166 2.20 5.89 6.76
CA ASP A 166 3.58 6.42 6.84
C ASP A 166 4.14 6.85 5.48
N PHE A 167 3.46 6.51 4.39
CA PHE A 167 3.87 6.85 3.03
C PHE A 167 2.75 7.55 2.26
N ARG A 168 3.15 8.32 1.23
CA ARG A 168 2.22 9.05 0.35
C ARG A 168 1.74 8.18 -0.80
N SER A 169 2.66 7.49 -1.46
CA SER A 169 2.36 6.55 -2.53
C SER A 169 3.46 5.51 -2.69
N ALA A 170 3.10 4.36 -3.23
CA ALA A 170 4.03 3.33 -3.67
C ALA A 170 3.77 2.99 -5.14
N ARG A 171 4.81 2.63 -5.89
CA ARG A 171 4.69 2.05 -7.22
C ARG A 171 5.31 0.67 -7.24
N PHE A 172 4.61 -0.30 -7.80
CA PHE A 172 5.09 -1.66 -7.99
C PHE A 172 5.30 -1.91 -9.48
N GLY A 173 6.52 -2.28 -9.85
CA GLY A 173 6.94 -2.51 -11.22
C GLY A 173 7.08 -4.00 -11.52
N PHE A 174 6.36 -4.46 -12.54
CA PHE A 174 6.28 -5.86 -12.92
C PHE A 174 6.91 -6.11 -14.30
N LEU A 175 7.63 -7.22 -14.42
CA LEU A 175 8.11 -7.76 -15.70
C LEU A 175 7.60 -9.19 -15.84
N ASN A 176 6.79 -9.47 -16.87
CA ASN A 176 6.22 -10.80 -17.13
C ASN A 176 5.50 -11.41 -15.90
N GLY A 177 4.83 -10.57 -15.10
CA GLY A 177 4.13 -11.00 -13.88
C GLY A 177 5.01 -11.16 -12.64
N ASP A 178 6.32 -10.93 -12.73
CA ASP A 178 7.20 -10.90 -11.56
C ASP A 178 7.38 -9.49 -11.02
N LEU A 179 7.34 -9.34 -9.70
CA LEU A 179 7.68 -8.10 -9.03
C LEU A 179 9.19 -7.85 -9.13
N LYS A 180 9.60 -6.75 -9.78
CA LYS A 180 11.02 -6.40 -10.00
C LYS A 180 11.45 -5.13 -9.27
N ARG A 181 10.53 -4.19 -9.06
CA ARG A 181 10.86 -2.90 -8.44
C ARG A 181 9.71 -2.39 -7.58
N MET A 182 10.05 -1.70 -6.51
CA MET A 182 9.13 -0.85 -5.77
C MET A 182 9.72 0.55 -5.62
N ILE A 183 8.90 1.59 -5.73
CA ILE A 183 9.29 2.97 -5.45
C ILE A 183 8.31 3.50 -4.41
N LEU A 184 8.81 3.86 -3.24
CA LEU A 184 8.03 4.39 -2.13
C LEU A 184 8.33 5.87 -1.96
N ASN A 185 7.30 6.71 -1.98
CA ASN A 185 7.40 8.12 -1.66
C ASN A 185 6.84 8.35 -0.27
N ASP A 186 7.65 8.86 0.65
CA ASP A 186 7.22 9.13 2.02
C ASP A 186 6.52 10.50 2.16
N LYS A 187 6.20 10.87 3.40
CA LYS A 187 5.59 12.17 3.70
C LYS A 187 6.61 13.33 3.72
N LEU A 188 7.88 13.06 3.97
CA LEU A 188 8.97 14.03 4.06
C LEU A 188 9.54 14.41 2.68
N GLY A 189 9.10 13.74 1.61
CA GLY A 189 9.57 13.96 0.25
C GLY A 189 10.76 13.09 -0.14
N GLN A 190 11.11 12.09 0.68
CA GLN A 190 12.12 11.10 0.35
C GLN A 190 11.53 10.01 -0.55
N THR A 191 12.38 9.46 -1.40
CA THR A 191 12.03 8.35 -2.30
C THR A 191 12.91 7.15 -2.03
N ALA A 192 12.32 6.06 -1.56
CA ALA A 192 13.00 4.77 -1.43
C ALA A 192 12.72 3.93 -2.68
N THR A 193 13.77 3.64 -3.45
CA THR A 193 13.69 2.73 -4.61
C THR A 193 14.27 1.37 -4.23
N LEU A 194 13.45 0.33 -4.29
CA LEU A 194 13.82 -1.05 -4.03
C LEU A 194 13.88 -1.84 -5.33
N VAL A 195 15.00 -2.49 -5.59
CA VAL A 195 15.19 -3.44 -6.68
C VAL A 195 15.19 -4.84 -6.12
N PHE A 196 14.20 -5.64 -6.52
CA PHE A 196 14.00 -6.99 -6.02
C PHE A 196 14.86 -8.03 -6.75
N GLN A 197 15.38 -8.97 -5.98
CA GLN A 197 16.29 -10.03 -6.40
C GLN A 197 15.91 -11.34 -5.69
N LYS A 198 16.26 -12.48 -6.28
CA LYS A 198 16.02 -13.82 -5.72
C LYS A 198 14.58 -13.99 -5.21
N VAL A 199 13.61 -13.68 -6.07
CA VAL A 199 12.19 -13.78 -5.76
C VAL A 199 11.80 -15.25 -5.71
N GLU A 200 11.37 -15.72 -4.54
CA GLU A 200 10.83 -17.05 -4.30
C GLU A 200 9.34 -16.91 -3.95
N ARG A 201 8.46 -17.33 -4.86
CA ARG A 201 7.02 -17.32 -4.65
C ARG A 201 6.54 -18.69 -4.21
N ASN A 202 5.68 -18.73 -3.20
CA ASN A 202 5.03 -19.95 -2.71
C ASN A 202 6.01 -21.06 -2.28
N ALA A 203 7.25 -20.68 -1.94
CA ALA A 203 8.21 -21.56 -1.31
C ALA A 203 7.92 -21.71 0.19
N PRO A 204 8.29 -22.83 0.84
CA PRO A 204 8.13 -23.00 2.28
C PRO A 204 8.83 -21.90 3.08
N VAL A 205 8.11 -21.32 4.03
CA VAL A 205 8.62 -20.38 5.04
C VAL A 205 8.39 -21.01 6.40
N SER A 206 9.43 -21.12 7.22
CA SER A 206 9.28 -21.68 8.56
C SER A 206 8.58 -20.69 9.48
N ALA A 207 7.84 -21.19 10.46
CA ALA A 207 7.16 -20.31 11.43
C ALA A 207 8.15 -19.45 12.23
N GLN A 208 9.35 -19.98 12.49
CA GLN A 208 10.39 -19.29 13.27
C GLN A 208 10.88 -18.00 12.61
N GLU A 209 10.87 -17.93 11.27
CA GLU A 209 11.26 -16.74 10.51
C GLU A 209 10.25 -15.58 10.65
N LEU A 210 9.04 -15.87 11.13
CA LEU A 210 7.93 -14.92 11.27
C LEU A 210 7.42 -14.85 12.71
N THR A 211 8.26 -15.24 13.67
CA THR A 211 8.03 -15.06 15.10
C THR A 211 9.15 -14.23 15.68
N PHE A 212 8.84 -13.36 16.63
CA PHE A 212 9.83 -12.51 17.28
C PHE A 212 9.79 -12.68 18.80
N THR A 213 10.99 -12.81 19.37
CA THR A 213 11.21 -12.70 20.80
C THR A 213 12.24 -11.60 21.01
N PRO A 214 11.92 -10.54 21.79
CA PRO A 214 12.89 -9.49 22.08
C PRO A 214 14.19 -10.06 22.62
N PRO A 215 15.37 -9.63 22.11
CA PRO A 215 16.65 -10.05 22.67
C PRO A 215 16.78 -9.63 24.14
N PRO A 216 17.62 -10.32 24.93
CA PRO A 216 17.91 -9.89 26.29
C PRO A 216 18.54 -8.48 26.29
N ASN A 217 18.22 -7.68 27.32
CA ASN A 217 18.76 -6.32 27.54
C ASN A 217 18.40 -5.27 26.47
N VAL A 218 17.38 -5.52 25.65
CA VAL A 218 16.82 -4.53 24.72
C VAL A 218 15.66 -3.82 25.39
N ASP A 219 15.57 -2.49 25.22
CA ASP A 219 14.45 -1.71 25.74
C ASP A 219 13.18 -2.04 24.93
N VAL A 220 12.07 -2.34 25.61
CA VAL A 220 10.81 -2.72 24.96
C VAL A 220 9.75 -1.67 25.26
N ILE A 221 9.37 -0.92 24.24
CA ILE A 221 8.35 0.12 24.30
C ILE A 221 7.03 -0.41 23.74
N GLY A 222 5.97 -0.34 24.55
CA GLY A 222 4.63 -0.80 24.20
C GLY A 222 4.20 -2.04 24.99
N THR A 223 3.03 -2.59 24.67
CA THR A 223 2.50 -3.80 25.32
C THR A 223 2.05 -4.78 24.26
N PRO A 224 2.76 -5.93 24.11
CA PRO A 224 2.36 -6.94 23.14
C PRO A 224 1.04 -7.57 23.55
N ARG A 225 0.18 -7.82 22.57
CA ARG A 225 -1.01 -8.63 22.75
C ARG A 225 -0.60 -10.09 22.85
N LYS A 226 -1.18 -10.78 23.82
CA LYS A 226 -1.01 -12.23 24.05
C LYS A 226 -1.88 -13.04 23.10
#